data_AF-A0A2X2BIY2-F1
#
_entry.id   AF-A0A2X2BIY2-F1
#
_cell.length_a   1.000
_cell.length_b   1.000
_cell.length_c   1.000
_cell.angle_alpha   90.00
_cell.angle_beta   90.00
_cell.angle_gamma   90.00
#
_symmetry.space_group_name_H-M   'P 1'
#
loop_
_entity.id
_entity.type
_entity.pdbx_description
1 polymer ?
#
loop_
_entity_poly.entity_id
_entity_poly.type
_entity_poly.pdbx_seq_one_letter_code
_entity_poly.pdbx_strand_id
1 'polypeptide(L)'
;MNEYIKHIRKKVLRSLCNSFPTLVTKLLYYRRFGKRLNLKQPKTFNEKLQWLKLNTYKNNLLVTQCADKYKVREYIKKHIVKIFLNDIYYTWNSPLEINWEALPNKFVLKCNHGAGYNIVCRDKEKLNQDKIITTLTKWMKEDYWKNSVELCYKDIPKKIICEKFIETESKELPLDYKVFCFHGKAEFVMICTDRESQKPKFFFRR
;
A
#
# COMPACT_ATOMS: atom_id res chain seq x y z
N MET A 1 21.58 18.49 -1.77
CA MET A 1 21.39 17.91 -0.40
C MET A 1 21.93 16.49 -0.41
N ASN A 2 23.01 16.23 0.35
CA ASN A 2 23.71 14.94 0.42
C ASN A 2 22.75 13.77 0.78
N GLU A 3 22.83 12.65 0.06
CA GLU A 3 22.03 11.43 0.27
C GLU A 3 22.15 10.90 1.72
N TYR A 4 23.32 11.02 2.32
CA TYR A 4 23.57 10.66 3.71
C TYR A 4 22.69 11.47 4.68
N ILE A 5 22.59 12.79 4.46
CA ILE A 5 21.75 13.69 5.26
C ILE A 5 20.27 13.34 5.10
N LYS A 6 19.83 12.96 3.89
CA LYS A 6 18.45 12.51 3.66
C LYS A 6 18.16 11.22 4.45
N HIS A 7 19.11 10.29 4.48
CA HIS A 7 18.98 9.03 5.21
C HIS A 7 18.86 9.24 6.73
N ILE A 8 19.75 10.04 7.32
CA ILE A 8 19.71 10.37 8.75
C ILE A 8 18.38 11.04 9.11
N ARG A 9 17.97 12.07 8.34
CA ARG A 9 16.69 12.76 8.57
C ARG A 9 15.51 11.80 8.52
N LYS A 10 15.50 10.86 7.56
CA LYS A 10 14.44 9.83 7.48
C LYS A 10 14.44 8.95 8.73
N LYS A 11 15.59 8.50 9.22
CA LYS A 11 15.70 7.68 10.44
C LYS A 11 15.18 8.45 11.68
N VAL A 12 15.56 9.71 11.83
CA VAL A 12 15.09 10.58 12.92
C VAL A 12 13.57 10.76 12.87
N LEU A 13 13.01 11.14 11.72
CA LEU A 13 11.56 11.31 11.57
C LEU A 13 10.80 10.01 11.87
N ARG A 14 11.32 8.85 11.41
CA ARG A 14 10.72 7.54 11.71
C ARG A 14 10.69 7.23 13.21
N SER A 15 11.74 7.59 13.95
CA SER A 15 11.79 7.40 15.40
C SER A 15 10.73 8.26 16.11
N LEU A 16 10.61 9.52 15.70
CA LEU A 16 9.64 10.47 16.25
C LEU A 16 8.17 10.10 15.96
N CYS A 17 7.89 9.28 14.94
CA CYS A 17 6.53 8.85 14.59
C CYS A 17 5.78 8.19 15.75
N ASN A 18 6.48 7.48 16.64
CA ASN A 18 5.84 6.76 17.75
C ASN A 18 5.21 7.71 18.76
N SER A 19 5.96 8.73 19.18
CA SER A 19 5.56 9.66 20.25
C SER A 19 4.91 10.94 19.71
N PHE A 20 5.29 11.37 18.50
CA PHE A 20 4.89 12.65 17.92
C PHE A 20 4.38 12.54 16.48
N PRO A 21 3.39 11.66 16.18
CA PRO A 21 2.90 11.45 14.80
C PRO A 21 2.36 12.72 14.15
N THR A 22 1.73 13.61 14.93
CA THR A 22 1.22 14.90 14.46
C THR A 22 2.34 15.84 14.03
N LEU A 23 3.42 15.93 14.82
CA LEU A 23 4.57 16.78 14.49
C LEU A 23 5.25 16.28 13.22
N VAL A 24 5.53 14.97 13.14
CA VAL A 24 6.15 14.38 11.95
C VAL A 24 5.27 14.57 10.72
N THR A 25 3.95 14.43 10.85
CA THR A 25 3.02 14.70 9.74
C THR A 25 3.11 16.15 9.27
N LYS A 26 3.16 17.14 10.17
CA LYS A 26 3.33 18.56 9.80
C LYS A 26 4.66 18.82 9.08
N LEU A 27 5.76 18.22 9.56
CA LEU A 27 7.08 18.35 8.94
C LEU A 27 7.13 17.74 7.53
N LEU A 28 6.59 16.53 7.37
CA LEU A 28 6.49 15.87 6.06
C LEU A 28 5.60 16.64 5.09
N TYR A 29 4.48 17.19 5.57
CA TYR A 29 3.59 18.01 4.77
C TYR A 29 4.27 19.29 4.28
N TYR A 30 4.96 20.01 5.18
CA TYR A 30 5.73 21.21 4.81
C TYR A 30 6.81 20.89 3.77
N ARG A 31 7.56 19.80 3.97
CA ARG A 31 8.58 19.38 3.02
C ARG A 31 8.02 19.04 1.63
N ARG A 32 6.81 18.49 1.55
CA ARG A 32 6.19 18.06 0.29
C ARG A 32 5.49 19.19 -0.45
N PHE A 33 4.84 20.11 0.28
CA PHE A 33 3.97 21.13 -0.30
C PHE A 33 4.49 22.56 -0.13
N GLY A 34 5.62 22.77 0.56
CA GLY A 34 6.17 24.09 0.85
C GLY A 34 5.31 24.96 1.78
N LYS A 35 4.26 24.39 2.40
CA LYS A 35 3.28 25.13 3.21
C LYS A 35 2.97 24.42 4.52
N ARG A 36 2.64 25.20 5.57
CA ARG A 36 2.31 24.64 6.89
C ARG A 36 0.96 23.93 6.85
N LEU A 37 0.88 22.75 7.44
CA LEU A 37 -0.36 21.97 7.55
C LEU A 37 -1.30 22.58 8.60
N ASN A 38 -2.48 23.06 8.19
CA ASN A 38 -3.52 23.50 9.11
C ASN A 38 -4.47 22.34 9.48
N LEU A 39 -4.31 21.80 10.70
CA LEU A 39 -5.19 20.76 11.24
C LEU A 39 -6.40 21.33 12.01
N LYS A 40 -6.40 22.61 12.38
CA LYS A 40 -7.54 23.22 13.11
C LYS A 40 -8.70 23.50 12.15
N GLN A 41 -8.38 24.01 10.97
CA GLN A 41 -9.34 24.35 9.92
C GLN A 41 -8.77 23.91 8.55
N PRO A 42 -8.81 22.61 8.22
CA PRO A 42 -8.30 22.11 6.94
C PRO A 42 -9.11 22.70 5.79
N LYS A 43 -8.44 23.37 4.83
CA LYS A 43 -9.10 24.02 3.68
C LYS A 43 -8.94 23.23 2.39
N THR A 44 -7.81 22.54 2.24
CA THR A 44 -7.53 21.73 1.05
C THR A 44 -7.84 20.25 1.28
N PHE A 45 -8.12 19.52 0.20
CA PHE A 45 -8.30 18.07 0.24
C PHE A 45 -7.14 17.35 0.96
N ASN A 46 -5.90 17.73 0.65
CA ASN A 46 -4.71 17.15 1.28
C ASN A 46 -4.65 17.44 2.79
N GLU A 47 -5.04 18.62 3.26
CA GLU A 47 -5.11 18.90 4.70
C GLU A 47 -6.20 18.08 5.37
N LYS A 48 -7.37 17.95 4.73
CA LYS A 48 -8.47 17.13 5.24
C LYS A 48 -8.06 15.66 5.35
N LEU A 49 -7.33 15.12 4.36
CA LEU A 49 -6.77 13.76 4.44
C LEU A 49 -5.80 13.59 5.62
N GLN A 50 -4.90 14.54 5.87
CA GLN A 50 -4.01 14.46 7.03
C GLN A 50 -4.78 14.57 8.36
N TRP A 51 -5.83 15.39 8.40
CA TRP A 51 -6.72 15.48 9.55
C TRP A 51 -7.44 14.15 9.82
N LEU A 52 -8.03 13.54 8.79
CA LEU A 52 -8.70 12.24 8.91
C LEU A 52 -7.73 11.15 9.36
N LYS A 53 -6.51 11.11 8.79
CA LYS A 53 -5.44 10.18 9.17
C LYS A 53 -5.13 10.22 10.68
N LEU A 54 -5.01 11.43 11.25
CA LEU A 54 -4.60 11.63 12.64
C LEU A 54 -5.74 11.57 13.66
N ASN A 55 -6.98 11.86 13.25
CA ASN A 55 -8.12 11.98 14.16
C ASN A 55 -9.13 10.83 14.04
N THR A 56 -9.34 10.31 12.82
CA THR A 56 -10.39 9.31 12.55
C THR A 56 -9.79 7.94 12.24
N TYR A 57 -8.81 7.87 11.34
CA TYR A 57 -8.33 6.58 10.81
C TYR A 57 -7.40 5.83 11.76
N LYS A 58 -6.65 6.54 12.60
CA LYS A 58 -5.61 5.94 13.48
C LYS A 58 -6.09 4.80 14.38
N ASN A 59 -7.36 4.82 14.80
CA ASN A 59 -7.93 3.87 15.76
C ASN A 59 -9.13 3.13 15.16
N ASN A 60 -9.33 3.22 13.84
CA ASN A 60 -10.49 2.64 13.19
C ASN A 60 -10.14 1.25 12.65
N LEU A 61 -10.65 0.21 13.31
CA LEU A 61 -10.39 -1.19 12.96
C LEU A 61 -10.83 -1.53 11.53
N LEU A 62 -11.92 -0.93 11.04
CA LEU A 62 -12.38 -1.13 9.67
C LEU A 62 -11.39 -0.52 8.67
N VAL A 63 -10.84 0.66 8.96
CA VAL A 63 -9.80 1.28 8.10
C VAL A 63 -8.54 0.42 8.07
N THR A 64 -8.11 -0.11 9.23
CA THR A 64 -6.98 -1.05 9.31
C THR A 64 -7.26 -2.34 8.55
N GLN A 65 -8.46 -2.91 8.69
CA GLN A 65 -8.89 -4.11 7.97
C GLN A 65 -8.86 -3.89 6.45
N CYS A 66 -9.34 -2.74 5.98
CA CYS A 66 -9.34 -2.39 4.56
C CYS A 66 -7.95 -2.06 4.01
N ALA A 67 -7.02 -1.59 4.85
CA ALA A 67 -5.63 -1.35 4.46
C ALA A 67 -4.82 -2.66 4.34
N ASP A 68 -5.20 -3.68 5.12
CA ASP A 68 -4.60 -5.02 5.09
C ASP A 68 -5.04 -5.80 3.83
N LYS A 69 -4.10 -6.05 2.91
CA LYS A 69 -4.36 -6.80 1.66
C LYS A 69 -4.92 -8.20 1.87
N TYR A 70 -4.68 -8.80 3.03
CA TYR A 70 -5.20 -10.11 3.39
C TYR A 70 -6.60 -9.98 3.98
N LYS A 71 -6.77 -9.19 5.06
CA LYS A 71 -8.03 -9.09 5.80
C LYS A 71 -9.13 -8.32 5.08
N VAL A 72 -8.81 -7.42 4.15
CA VAL A 72 -9.84 -6.71 3.35
C VAL A 72 -10.76 -7.66 2.60
N ARG A 73 -10.29 -8.86 2.29
CA ARG A 73 -11.05 -9.90 1.59
C ARG A 73 -12.26 -10.37 2.40
N GLU A 74 -12.12 -10.44 3.73
CA GLU A 74 -13.24 -10.78 4.63
C GLU A 74 -14.31 -9.70 4.62
N TYR A 75 -13.90 -8.42 4.63
CA TYR A 75 -14.82 -7.30 4.48
C TYR A 75 -15.56 -7.38 3.15
N ILE A 76 -14.85 -7.59 2.04
CA ILE A 76 -15.46 -7.69 0.70
C ILE A 76 -16.48 -8.83 0.63
N LYS A 77 -16.12 -10.02 1.12
CA LYS A 77 -17.01 -11.21 1.11
C LYS A 77 -18.33 -10.96 1.87
N LYS A 78 -18.32 -10.13 2.91
CA LYS A 78 -19.53 -9.82 3.70
C LYS A 78 -20.46 -8.83 3.01
N HIS A 79 -19.93 -7.92 2.20
CA HIS A 79 -20.70 -6.79 1.69
C HIS A 79 -21.06 -6.89 0.20
N ILE A 80 -20.36 -7.72 -0.57
CA ILE A 80 -20.51 -7.74 -2.03
C ILE A 80 -20.60 -9.17 -2.56
N VAL A 81 -21.82 -9.57 -2.96
CA VAL A 81 -22.17 -10.94 -3.38
C VAL A 81 -21.49 -11.36 -4.70
N LYS A 82 -21.00 -10.41 -5.52
CA LYS A 82 -20.53 -10.66 -6.89
C LYS A 82 -19.23 -9.92 -7.25
N ILE A 83 -18.21 -9.97 -6.39
CA ILE A 83 -16.85 -9.52 -6.75
C ILE A 83 -15.90 -10.70 -6.86
N PHE A 84 -15.20 -10.76 -7.99
CA PHE A 84 -14.08 -11.67 -8.23
C PHE A 84 -12.87 -11.17 -7.44
N LEU A 85 -12.73 -11.62 -6.20
CA LEU A 85 -11.46 -11.49 -5.48
C LEU A 85 -10.39 -12.29 -6.23
N ASN A 86 -9.24 -11.68 -6.50
CA ASN A 86 -8.11 -12.41 -7.10
C ASN A 86 -7.74 -13.63 -6.24
N ASP A 87 -7.28 -14.71 -6.86
CA ASP A 87 -6.93 -15.94 -6.14
C ASP A 87 -5.66 -15.73 -5.30
N ILE A 88 -5.72 -16.14 -4.03
CA ILE A 88 -4.54 -16.27 -3.17
C ILE A 88 -4.18 -17.76 -3.19
N TYR A 89 -3.00 -18.07 -3.71
CA TYR A 89 -2.47 -19.43 -3.70
C TYR A 89 -1.97 -19.82 -2.32
N TYR A 90 -1.19 -18.93 -1.70
CA TYR A 90 -0.51 -19.22 -0.44
C TYR A 90 -0.35 -17.96 0.41
N THR A 91 -0.19 -18.18 1.72
CA THR A 91 0.23 -17.15 2.66
C THR A 91 1.26 -17.68 3.63
N TRP A 92 2.22 -16.84 3.99
CA TRP A 92 3.29 -17.20 4.92
C TRP A 92 3.53 -16.10 5.95
N ASN A 93 4.09 -16.49 7.08
CA ASN A 93 4.54 -15.56 8.12
C ASN A 93 6.04 -15.26 7.99
N SER A 94 6.79 -16.11 7.28
CA SER A 94 8.22 -15.95 7.03
C SER A 94 8.58 -16.16 5.55
N PRO A 95 9.54 -15.41 4.99
CA PRO A 95 10.07 -15.67 3.65
C PRO A 95 10.69 -17.07 3.49
N LEU A 96 11.12 -17.69 4.58
CA LEU A 96 11.74 -19.02 4.57
C LEU A 96 10.71 -20.16 4.48
N GLU A 97 9.41 -19.88 4.67
CA GLU A 97 8.34 -20.86 4.54
C GLU A 97 7.88 -21.05 3.08
N ILE A 98 8.42 -20.27 2.14
CA ILE A 98 8.01 -20.30 0.74
C ILE A 98 8.46 -21.62 0.10
N ASN A 99 7.49 -22.45 -0.30
CA ASN A 99 7.72 -23.60 -1.15
C ASN A 99 7.71 -23.17 -2.63
N TRP A 100 8.90 -22.97 -3.20
CA TRP A 100 9.10 -22.48 -4.57
C TRP A 100 8.64 -23.48 -5.65
N GLU A 101 8.74 -24.77 -5.38
CA GLU A 101 8.34 -25.82 -6.32
C GLU A 101 6.83 -25.80 -6.56
N ALA A 102 6.06 -25.57 -5.48
CA ALA A 102 4.60 -25.51 -5.51
C ALA A 102 4.01 -24.21 -6.11
N LEU A 103 4.85 -23.23 -6.45
CA LEU A 103 4.39 -21.98 -7.08
C LEU A 103 4.16 -22.16 -8.59
N PRO A 104 3.11 -21.54 -9.15
CA PRO A 104 2.89 -21.56 -10.60
C PRO A 104 3.98 -20.77 -11.35
N ASN A 105 3.99 -20.84 -12.68
CA ASN A 105 4.99 -20.12 -13.48
C ASN A 105 4.86 -18.57 -13.39
N LYS A 106 3.65 -18.06 -13.13
CA LYS A 106 3.37 -16.63 -12.95
C LYS A 106 2.62 -16.38 -11.64
N PHE A 107 3.10 -15.43 -10.84
CA PHE A 107 2.47 -15.05 -9.57
C PHE A 107 2.94 -13.66 -9.10
N VAL A 108 2.31 -13.12 -8.07
CA VAL A 108 2.76 -11.92 -7.38
C VAL A 108 2.91 -12.20 -5.89
N LEU A 109 4.10 -11.96 -5.34
CA LEU A 109 4.31 -11.94 -3.90
C LEU A 109 4.11 -10.53 -3.36
N LYS A 110 3.37 -10.40 -2.26
CA LYS A 110 3.09 -9.12 -1.62
C LYS A 110 3.22 -9.20 -0.11
N CYS A 111 3.73 -8.15 0.51
CA CYS A 111 3.50 -7.95 1.95
C CYS A 111 2.18 -7.19 2.16
N ASN A 112 1.35 -7.64 3.11
CA ASN A 112 0.03 -7.07 3.33
C ASN A 112 0.05 -5.66 3.98
N HIS A 113 1.08 -5.37 4.78
CA HIS A 113 1.16 -4.23 5.70
C HIS A 113 1.75 -2.92 5.12
N GLY A 114 1.63 -2.69 3.81
CA GLY A 114 2.14 -1.46 3.19
C GLY A 114 1.92 -1.39 1.69
N ALA A 115 2.40 -0.33 1.03
CA ALA A 115 2.32 -0.18 -0.42
C ALA A 115 3.70 -0.26 -1.10
N GLY A 116 3.73 -0.77 -2.33
CA GLY A 116 4.96 -0.97 -3.10
C GLY A 116 5.73 -2.25 -2.75
N TYR A 117 5.31 -3.00 -1.73
CA TYR A 117 5.88 -4.30 -1.37
C TYR A 117 5.32 -5.41 -2.26
N ASN A 118 5.65 -5.37 -3.55
CA ASN A 118 5.22 -6.36 -4.53
C ASN A 118 6.44 -6.90 -5.29
N ILE A 119 6.49 -8.20 -5.51
CA ILE A 119 7.43 -8.87 -6.39
C ILE A 119 6.60 -9.60 -7.45
N VAL A 120 6.79 -9.22 -8.71
CA VAL A 120 6.03 -9.75 -9.83
C VAL A 120 6.86 -10.83 -10.52
N CYS A 121 6.38 -12.08 -10.50
CA CYS A 121 6.95 -13.18 -11.24
C CYS A 121 6.16 -13.36 -12.55
N ARG A 122 6.79 -13.05 -13.69
CA ARG A 122 6.25 -13.34 -15.03
C ARG A 122 6.79 -14.66 -15.61
N ASP A 123 7.83 -15.21 -15.00
CA ASP A 123 8.57 -16.39 -15.45
C ASP A 123 9.36 -16.94 -14.24
N LYS A 124 8.98 -18.12 -13.74
CA LYS A 124 9.54 -18.69 -12.50
C LYS A 124 11.00 -19.07 -12.65
N GLU A 125 11.41 -19.47 -13.86
CA GLU A 125 12.78 -19.87 -14.19
C GLU A 125 13.78 -18.71 -14.09
N LYS A 126 13.29 -17.47 -14.18
CA LYS A 126 14.12 -16.25 -14.09
C LYS A 126 14.20 -15.68 -12.67
N LEU A 127 13.63 -16.36 -11.68
CA LEU A 127 13.62 -15.84 -10.32
C LEU A 127 14.97 -16.03 -9.64
N ASN A 128 15.43 -14.97 -8.99
CA ASN A 128 16.49 -15.05 -8.00
C ASN A 128 15.85 -15.18 -6.61
N GLN A 129 15.73 -16.42 -6.12
CA GLN A 129 15.05 -16.73 -4.85
C GLN A 129 15.74 -16.05 -3.66
N ASP A 130 17.07 -16.06 -3.59
CA ASP A 130 17.83 -15.41 -2.50
C ASP A 130 17.59 -13.91 -2.41
N LYS A 131 17.55 -13.22 -3.57
CA LYS A 131 17.23 -11.80 -3.65
C LYS A 131 15.80 -11.53 -3.18
N ILE A 132 14.86 -12.41 -3.51
CA ILE A 132 13.47 -12.29 -3.07
C ILE A 132 13.37 -12.49 -1.55
N ILE A 133 13.98 -13.55 -1.01
CA ILE A 133 14.03 -13.83 0.43
C ILE A 133 14.62 -12.64 1.18
N THR A 134 15.73 -12.08 0.69
CA THR A 134 16.35 -10.88 1.27
C THR A 134 15.40 -9.68 1.24
N THR A 135 14.72 -9.46 0.12
CA THR A 135 13.77 -8.35 -0.05
C THR A 135 12.56 -8.48 0.87
N LEU A 136 11.94 -9.65 0.92
CA LEU A 136 10.80 -9.93 1.79
C LEU A 136 11.19 -9.86 3.26
N THR A 137 12.37 -10.37 3.64
CA THR A 137 12.90 -10.27 5.02
C THR A 137 13.00 -8.82 5.45
N LYS A 138 13.52 -7.94 4.57
CA LYS A 138 13.59 -6.50 4.83
C LYS A 138 12.20 -5.88 5.00
N TRP A 139 11.27 -6.16 4.08
CA TRP A 139 9.91 -5.59 4.13
C TRP A 139 9.11 -6.07 5.34
N MET A 140 9.22 -7.35 5.71
CA MET A 140 8.58 -7.93 6.90
C MET A 140 9.10 -7.30 8.21
N LYS A 141 10.39 -6.93 8.27
CA LYS A 141 10.96 -6.20 9.42
C LYS A 141 10.57 -4.72 9.43
N GLU A 142 10.13 -4.16 8.31
CA GLU A 142 9.87 -2.73 8.21
C GLU A 142 8.53 -2.31 8.82
N ASP A 143 8.54 -1.26 9.62
CA ASP A 143 7.34 -0.53 10.04
C ASP A 143 6.95 0.46 8.94
N TYR A 144 6.23 -0.03 7.93
CA TYR A 144 5.87 0.74 6.73
C TYR A 144 5.17 2.06 7.08
N TRP A 145 4.24 2.01 8.04
CA TRP A 145 3.46 3.17 8.48
C TRP A 145 4.34 4.38 8.85
N LYS A 146 5.56 4.16 9.35
CA LYS A 146 6.50 5.24 9.74
C LYS A 146 7.04 6.02 8.54
N ASN A 147 6.91 5.52 7.31
CA ASN A 147 7.42 6.20 6.11
C ASN A 147 6.65 7.48 5.78
N SER A 148 5.35 7.54 6.06
CA SER A 148 4.50 8.72 5.84
C SER A 148 3.44 8.93 6.93
N VAL A 149 3.70 8.34 8.11
CA VAL A 149 2.79 8.35 9.27
C VAL A 149 1.40 7.80 8.88
N GLU A 150 1.38 6.72 8.10
CA GLU A 150 0.16 6.07 7.62
C GLU A 150 -0.35 5.09 8.67
N LEU A 151 -0.98 5.64 9.71
CA LEU A 151 -1.36 4.91 10.92
C LEU A 151 -2.29 3.72 10.66
N CYS A 152 -3.02 3.69 9.55
CA CYS A 152 -3.83 2.54 9.14
C CYS A 152 -3.02 1.25 8.92
N TYR A 153 -1.71 1.35 8.64
CA TYR A 153 -0.84 0.19 8.50
C TYR A 153 -0.18 -0.25 9.82
N LYS A 154 -0.34 0.52 10.91
CA LYS A 154 0.48 0.38 12.12
C LYS A 154 0.33 -0.98 12.80
N ASP A 155 -0.92 -1.44 12.94
CA ASP A 155 -1.27 -2.61 13.75
C ASP A 155 -1.68 -3.81 12.87
N ILE A 156 -1.27 -3.82 11.60
CA ILE A 156 -1.52 -4.94 10.69
C ILE A 156 -0.55 -6.09 11.01
N PRO A 157 -1.05 -7.29 11.36
CA PRO A 157 -0.22 -8.48 11.45
C PRO A 157 0.39 -8.79 10.08
N LYS A 158 1.72 -8.84 10.03
CA LYS A 158 2.45 -8.92 8.76
C LYS A 158 2.36 -10.33 8.19
N LYS A 159 2.01 -10.42 6.91
CA LYS A 159 1.93 -11.65 6.11
C LYS A 159 2.51 -11.42 4.73
N ILE A 160 3.04 -12.50 4.16
CA ILE A 160 3.38 -12.59 2.74
C ILE A 160 2.20 -13.29 2.06
N ILE A 161 1.72 -12.71 0.97
CA ILE A 161 0.64 -13.23 0.13
C ILE A 161 1.23 -13.62 -1.21
N CYS A 162 0.98 -14.83 -1.68
CA CYS A 162 1.16 -15.22 -3.08
C CYS A 162 -0.20 -15.24 -3.76
N GLU A 163 -0.39 -14.36 -4.74
CA GLU A 163 -1.64 -14.28 -5.50
C GLU A 163 -1.41 -14.52 -6.99
N LYS A 164 -2.48 -14.90 -7.67
CA LYS A 164 -2.53 -15.09 -9.11
C LYS A 164 -2.08 -13.82 -9.83
N PHE A 165 -1.18 -13.98 -10.81
CA PHE A 165 -0.83 -12.88 -11.71
C PHE A 165 -2.04 -12.54 -12.59
N ILE A 166 -2.44 -11.28 -12.61
CA ILE A 166 -3.56 -10.80 -13.42
C ILE A 166 -3.00 -10.18 -14.71
N GLU A 167 -3.43 -10.72 -15.84
CA GLU A 167 -3.22 -10.17 -17.18
C GLU A 167 -4.50 -10.36 -17.99
N THR A 168 -4.71 -9.50 -18.99
CA THR A 168 -5.78 -9.62 -19.98
C THR A 168 -5.47 -10.75 -20.97
N GLU A 169 -6.43 -11.10 -21.83
CA GLU A 169 -6.20 -12.02 -22.95
C GLU A 169 -5.08 -11.52 -23.89
N SER A 170 -4.93 -10.20 -24.02
CA SER A 170 -3.82 -9.54 -24.73
C SER A 170 -2.47 -9.55 -23.99
N LYS A 171 -2.38 -10.19 -22.81
CA LYS A 171 -1.21 -10.23 -21.92
C LYS A 171 -0.80 -8.86 -21.35
N GLU A 172 -1.73 -7.92 -21.28
CA GLU A 172 -1.54 -6.58 -20.72
C GLU A 172 -2.06 -6.52 -19.28
N LEU A 173 -1.67 -5.49 -18.53
CA LEU A 173 -2.26 -5.24 -17.21
C LEU A 173 -3.72 -4.75 -17.33
N PRO A 174 -4.61 -5.16 -16.42
CA PRO A 174 -5.99 -4.69 -16.43
C PRO A 174 -6.09 -3.19 -16.10
N LEU A 175 -7.23 -2.61 -16.47
CA LEU A 175 -7.60 -1.25 -16.08
C LEU A 175 -7.68 -1.10 -14.55
N ASP A 176 -7.07 -0.03 -14.02
CA ASP A 176 -7.11 0.31 -12.59
C ASP A 176 -8.09 1.47 -12.35
N TYR A 177 -9.20 1.17 -11.65
CA TYR A 177 -10.21 2.14 -11.30
C TYR A 177 -10.00 2.66 -9.87
N LYS A 178 -10.00 3.98 -9.70
CA LYS A 178 -10.00 4.64 -8.39
C LYS A 178 -11.29 5.42 -8.20
N VAL A 179 -12.12 4.94 -7.29
CA VAL A 179 -13.39 5.59 -6.92
C VAL A 179 -13.15 6.50 -5.73
N PHE A 180 -13.47 7.78 -5.87
CA PHE A 180 -13.34 8.78 -4.81
C PHE A 180 -14.70 8.98 -4.14
N CYS A 181 -14.78 8.58 -2.87
CA CYS A 181 -16.01 8.67 -2.10
C CYS A 181 -15.97 9.83 -1.11
N PHE A 182 -17.03 10.64 -1.11
CA PHE A 182 -17.23 11.77 -0.20
C PHE A 182 -18.58 11.61 0.51
N HIS A 183 -18.59 11.69 1.84
CA HIS A 183 -19.81 11.54 2.64
C HIS A 183 -20.63 10.28 2.30
N GLY A 184 -19.94 9.18 1.99
CA GLY A 184 -20.55 7.90 1.64
C GLY A 184 -21.01 7.77 0.19
N LYS A 185 -20.82 8.79 -0.66
CA LYS A 185 -21.20 8.77 -2.08
C LYS A 185 -19.96 8.74 -2.98
N ALA A 186 -19.97 7.91 -4.01
CA ALA A 186 -18.96 7.92 -5.06
C ALA A 186 -19.20 9.13 -5.98
N GLU A 187 -18.24 10.05 -6.06
CA GLU A 187 -18.39 11.32 -6.80
C GLU A 187 -17.47 11.42 -8.01
N PHE A 188 -16.34 10.69 -8.01
CA PHE A 188 -15.42 10.67 -9.13
C PHE A 188 -14.85 9.28 -9.33
N VAL A 189 -14.59 8.92 -10.57
CA VAL A 189 -13.86 7.73 -10.96
C VAL A 189 -12.66 8.15 -11.79
N MET A 190 -11.46 7.74 -11.36
CA MET A 190 -10.25 7.84 -12.17
C MET A 190 -9.95 6.48 -12.80
N ILE A 191 -9.87 6.44 -14.12
CA ILE A 191 -9.49 5.26 -14.90
C ILE A 191 -8.00 5.40 -15.23
N CYS A 192 -7.19 4.44 -14.81
CA CYS A 192 -5.76 4.42 -15.09
C CYS A 192 -5.47 3.35 -16.15
N THR A 193 -4.89 3.77 -17.27
CA THR A 193 -4.46 2.88 -18.37
C THR A 193 -2.93 2.90 -18.49
N ASP A 194 -2.38 1.97 -19.28
CA ASP A 194 -0.95 1.94 -19.66
C ASP A 194 -0.01 1.92 -18.44
N ARG A 195 -0.41 1.22 -17.37
CA ARG A 195 0.26 1.22 -16.06
C ARG A 195 1.66 0.62 -16.08
N GLU A 196 1.96 -0.25 -17.04
CA GLU A 196 3.29 -0.79 -17.25
C GLU A 196 4.18 0.09 -18.13
N SER A 197 3.60 1.10 -18.79
CA SER A 197 4.37 2.09 -19.54
C SER A 197 5.02 3.11 -18.60
N GLN A 198 6.06 3.80 -19.09
CA GLN A 198 6.65 4.93 -18.37
C GLN A 198 5.71 6.16 -18.32
N LYS A 199 4.59 6.14 -19.06
CA LYS A 199 3.64 7.25 -19.21
C LYS A 199 2.20 6.77 -19.00
N PRO A 200 1.82 6.37 -17.77
CA PRO A 200 0.46 5.97 -17.46
C PRO A 200 -0.51 7.13 -17.74
N LYS A 201 -1.69 6.83 -18.26
CA LYS A 201 -2.74 7.82 -18.54
C LYS A 201 -3.82 7.76 -17.47
N PHE A 202 -4.38 8.93 -17.15
CA PHE A 202 -5.41 9.08 -16.12
C PHE A 202 -6.61 9.84 -16.70
N PHE A 203 -7.76 9.18 -16.72
CA PHE A 203 -9.02 9.77 -17.17
C PHE A 203 -9.94 9.97 -15.96
N PHE A 204 -10.53 11.15 -15.82
CA PHE A 204 -11.44 11.46 -14.73
C PHE A 204 -12.87 11.56 -15.26
N ARG A 205 -13.78 10.87 -14.61
CA ARG A 205 -15.22 10.97 -14.84
C ARG A 205 -15.90 11.34 -13.52
N ARG A 206 -16.81 12.30 -13.58
CA ARG A 206 -17.73 12.61 -12.49
C ARG A 206 -18.97 11.73 -12.62
#